data_AF-A0A497NL48-F1
#
_entry.id   AF-A0A497NL48-F1
#
_cell.length_a   1.000
_cell.length_b   1.000
_cell.length_c   1.000
_cell.angle_alpha   90.00
_cell.angle_beta   90.00
_cell.angle_gamma   90.00
#
_symmetry.space_group_name_H-M   'P 1'
#
loop_
_entity.id
_entity.type
_entity.pdbx_description
1 polymer ?
#
loop_
_entity_poly.entity_id
_entity_poly.type
_entity_poly.pdbx_seq_one_letter_code
_entity_poly.pdbx_strand_id
1 'polypeptide(L)'
;EPLTRARTRIFTLMIMIELLIAISFRSLKYSAFRVGIHKNKFLILAIISSLLMQLCILYVPIFHEPFKVTYPTVQDWVMGLISALMVFISVEIVKEVASRISQHKIV
;
A
#
# COMPACT_ATOMS: atom_id res chain seq x y z
N GLU A 1 19.98 2.98 18.55
CA GLU A 1 19.29 2.24 17.47
C GLU A 1 17.75 2.01 17.53
N PRO A 2 16.95 2.37 18.57
CA PRO A 2 15.50 2.17 18.47
C PRO A 2 14.83 3.09 17.43
N LEU A 3 15.36 4.30 17.24
CA LEU A 3 14.84 5.26 16.24
C LEU A 3 14.99 4.75 14.80
N THR A 4 16.14 4.15 14.46
CA THR A 4 16.43 3.60 13.12
C THR A 4 15.49 2.44 12.79
N ARG A 5 15.27 1.53 13.75
CA ARG A 5 14.33 0.41 13.62
C ARG A 5 12.89 0.91 13.47
N ALA A 6 12.46 1.87 14.30
CA ALA A 6 11.13 2.47 14.20
C ALA A 6 10.92 3.16 12.84
N ARG A 7 11.93 3.88 12.34
CA ARG A 7 11.89 4.50 11.01
C ARG A 7 11.75 3.47 9.90
N THR A 8 12.55 2.42 9.93
CA THR A 8 12.49 1.32 8.94
C THR A 8 11.11 0.66 8.95
N ARG A 9 10.54 0.44 10.14
CA ARG A 9 9.19 -0.09 10.30
C ARG A 9 8.15 0.83 9.70
N ILE A 10 8.15 2.12 10.04
CA ILE A 10 7.19 3.10 9.49
C ILE A 10 7.34 3.22 7.97
N PHE A 11 8.56 3.25 7.45
CA PHE A 11 8.84 3.29 6.02
C PHE A 11 8.26 2.07 5.29
N THR A 12 8.46 0.87 5.85
CA THR A 12 7.91 -0.38 5.32
C THR A 12 6.38 -0.40 5.40
N LEU A 13 5.81 0.04 6.52
CA LEU A 13 4.35 0.15 6.70
C LEU A 13 3.73 1.07 5.66
N MET A 14 4.25 2.29 5.51
CA MET A 14 3.71 3.30 4.60
C MET A 14 3.70 2.79 3.16
N ILE A 15 4.82 2.24 2.70
CA ILE A 15 4.91 1.76 1.31
C ILE A 15 4.02 0.54 1.08
N MET A 16 3.94 -0.40 2.02
CA MET A 16 3.01 -1.54 1.91
C MET A 16 1.54 -1.08 1.83
N ILE A 17 1.18 -0.07 2.64
CA ILE A 17 -0.16 0.54 2.61
C ILE A 17 -0.42 1.20 1.25
N GLU A 18 0.50 2.02 0.77
CA GLU A 18 0.37 2.74 -0.51
C GLU A 18 0.24 1.77 -1.70
N LEU A 19 1.07 0.72 -1.74
CA LEU A 19 1.01 -0.30 -2.80
C LEU A 19 -0.37 -0.97 -2.86
N LEU A 20 -0.97 -1.27 -1.72
CA LEU A 20 -2.27 -1.94 -1.67
C LEU A 20 -3.43 -0.98 -1.98
N ILE A 21 -3.40 0.24 -1.42
CA ILE A 21 -4.45 1.25 -1.67
C ILE A 21 -4.40 1.78 -3.11
N ALA A 22 -3.23 1.79 -3.77
CA ALA A 22 -3.12 2.17 -5.18
C ALA A 22 -4.08 1.35 -6.08
N ILE A 23 -4.36 0.10 -5.70
CA ILE A 23 -5.35 -0.76 -6.39
C ILE A 23 -6.77 -0.20 -6.20
N SER A 24 -7.11 0.29 -5.01
CA SER A 24 -8.40 0.91 -4.69
C SER A 24 -8.62 2.24 -5.40
N PHE A 25 -7.58 3.07 -5.58
CA PHE A 25 -7.71 4.38 -6.22
C PHE A 25 -7.91 4.33 -7.75
N ARG A 26 -7.77 3.16 -8.38
CA ARG A 26 -8.09 2.99 -9.80
C ARG A 26 -9.52 3.42 -10.14
N SER A 27 -10.46 3.25 -9.23
CA SER A 27 -11.82 3.75 -9.40
C SER A 27 -12.33 4.34 -8.10
N LEU A 28 -12.64 5.64 -8.15
CA LEU A 28 -13.25 6.36 -7.05
C LEU A 28 -14.73 5.97 -6.84
N LYS A 29 -15.36 5.38 -7.87
CA LYS A 29 -16.80 5.04 -7.87
C LYS A 29 -17.07 3.56 -7.66
N TYR A 30 -16.22 2.67 -8.19
CA TYR A 30 -16.42 1.23 -8.13
C TYR A 30 -15.34 0.57 -7.25
N SER A 31 -15.76 -0.43 -6.47
CA SER A 31 -14.83 -1.26 -5.68
C SER A 31 -13.76 -1.92 -6.56
N ALA A 32 -12.54 -2.04 -6.04
CA ALA A 32 -11.42 -2.68 -6.75
C ALA A 32 -11.75 -4.10 -7.24
N PHE A 33 -12.58 -4.82 -6.49
CA PHE A 33 -13.05 -6.17 -6.82
C PHE A 33 -13.93 -6.21 -8.07
N ARG A 34 -14.72 -5.15 -8.33
CA ARG A 34 -15.64 -5.10 -9.48
C ARG A 34 -14.95 -4.65 -10.76
N VAL A 35 -13.89 -3.85 -10.66
CA VAL A 35 -13.15 -3.30 -11.81
C VAL A 35 -12.13 -4.30 -12.39
N GLY A 36 -11.70 -5.28 -11.58
CA GLY A 36 -10.77 -6.34 -11.97
C GLY A 36 -9.31 -5.86 -11.98
N ILE A 37 -8.49 -6.43 -11.10
CA ILE A 37 -7.12 -6.00 -10.82
C ILE A 37 -6.21 -6.08 -12.07
N HIS A 38 -6.39 -7.11 -12.91
CA HIS A 38 -5.51 -7.38 -14.06
C HIS A 38 -5.76 -6.54 -15.31
N LYS A 39 -6.81 -5.72 -15.35
CA LYS A 39 -7.16 -4.96 -16.56
C LYS A 39 -6.21 -3.79 -16.86
N ASN A 40 -5.46 -3.28 -15.88
CA ASN A 40 -4.50 -2.19 -16.09
C ASN A 40 -3.07 -2.66 -15.83
N LYS A 41 -2.37 -3.02 -16.91
CA LYS A 41 -0.98 -3.49 -16.86
C LYS A 41 -0.01 -2.41 -16.39
N PHE A 42 -0.27 -1.13 -16.68
CA PHE A 42 0.57 -0.02 -16.23
C PHE A 42 0.51 0.17 -14.71
N LEU A 43 -0.68 0.01 -14.10
CA LEU A 43 -0.82 0.07 -12.65
C LEU A 43 -0.06 -1.06 -11.96
N ILE A 44 -0.16 -2.28 -12.49
CA ILE A 44 0.59 -3.43 -11.97
C ILE A 44 2.09 -3.19 -12.11
N LEU A 45 2.54 -2.67 -13.26
CA LEU A 45 3.95 -2.33 -13.47
C LEU A 45 4.43 -1.29 -12.46
N ALA A 46 3.63 -0.26 -12.17
CA ALA A 46 3.97 0.75 -11.17
C ALA A 46 4.05 0.17 -9.74
N ILE A 47 3.12 -0.72 -9.36
CA ILE A 47 3.16 -1.40 -8.06
C ILE A 47 4.42 -2.27 -7.94
N ILE A 48 4.73 -3.05 -8.99
CA ILE A 48 5.92 -3.90 -9.01
C ILE A 48 7.20 -3.06 -8.96
N SER A 49 7.29 -1.97 -9.74
CA SER A 49 8.49 -1.13 -9.73
C SER A 49 8.68 -0.43 -8.38
N SER A 50 7.60 0.02 -7.74
CA SER A 50 7.65 0.60 -6.38
C SER A 50 8.07 -0.42 -5.33
N LEU A 51 7.58 -1.66 -5.41
CA LEU A 51 8.03 -2.74 -4.53
C LEU A 51 9.52 -3.07 -4.74
N LEU A 52 10.00 -3.07 -5.99
CA LEU A 52 11.42 -3.27 -6.28
C LEU A 52 12.27 -2.14 -5.72
N MET A 53 11.85 -0.87 -5.87
CA MET A 53 12.54 0.26 -5.26
C MET A 53 12.61 0.15 -3.74
N GLN A 54 11.52 -0.28 -3.10
CA GLN A 54 11.47 -0.54 -1.67
C GLN A 54 12.51 -1.57 -1.24
N LEU A 55 12.60 -2.70 -1.96
CA LEU A 55 13.60 -3.73 -1.69
C LEU A 55 15.02 -3.21 -1.92
N CYS A 56 15.27 -2.42 -2.97
CA CYS A 56 16.57 -1.80 -3.21
C CYS A 56 16.99 -0.93 -2.03
N ILE A 57 16.11 -0.07 -1.52
CA ILE A 57 16.42 0.81 -0.39
C ILE A 57 16.71 0.02 0.90
N LEU A 58 15.97 -1.07 1.14
CA LEU A 58 16.10 -1.86 2.37
C LEU A 58 17.31 -2.82 2.36
N TYR A 59 17.70 -3.34 1.20
CA TYR A 59 18.74 -4.38 1.11
C TYR A 59 20.06 -3.93 0.49
N VAL A 60 20.13 -2.74 -0.13
CA VAL A 60 21.38 -2.17 -0.64
C VAL A 60 21.97 -1.20 0.40
N PRO A 61 23.14 -1.50 1.00
CA PRO A 61 23.69 -0.72 2.12
C PRO A 61 23.94 0.77 1.80
N ILE A 62 24.18 1.11 0.53
CA ILE A 62 24.41 2.49 0.06
C ILE A 62 23.23 3.41 0.42
N PHE A 63 22.01 2.86 0.50
CA PHE A 63 20.81 3.64 0.84
C PHE A 63 20.52 3.72 2.34
N HIS A 64 21.22 2.96 3.20
CA HIS A 64 20.95 2.97 4.64
C HIS A 64 21.31 4.31 5.29
N GLU A 65 22.41 4.93 4.88
CA GLU A 65 22.85 6.26 5.34
C GLU A 65 21.85 7.38 4.99
N PRO A 66 21.49 7.62 3.70
CA PRO A 66 20.60 8.74 3.34
C PRO A 66 19.18 8.57 3.88
N PHE A 67 18.63 7.36 3.90
CA PHE A 67 17.27 7.10 4.40
C PHE A 67 17.22 6.85 5.92
N LYS A 68 18.39 6.64 6.55
CA LYS A 68 18.55 6.21 7.96
C LYS A 68 17.70 4.98 8.28
N VAL A 69 17.72 4.01 7.37
CA VAL A 69 17.03 2.73 7.50
C VAL A 69 18.03 1.63 7.82
N THR A 70 17.52 0.50 8.30
CA THR A 70 18.29 -0.71 8.53
C THR A 70 17.56 -1.91 7.95
N TYR A 71 18.13 -3.10 8.11
CA TYR A 71 17.48 -4.32 7.63
C TYR A 71 16.15 -4.54 8.36
N PRO A 72 15.04 -4.69 7.63
CA PRO A 72 13.74 -4.96 8.23
C PRO A 72 13.71 -6.38 8.79
N THR A 73 13.05 -6.55 9.92
CA THR A 73 12.76 -7.88 10.47
C THR A 73 11.52 -8.47 9.80
N VAL A 74 11.36 -9.79 9.89
CA VAL A 74 10.15 -10.48 9.42
C VAL A 74 8.88 -9.90 10.08
N GLN A 75 8.99 -9.49 11.35
CA GLN A 75 7.89 -8.87 12.07
C GLN A 75 7.47 -7.53 11.44
N ASP A 76 8.42 -6.73 10.96
CA ASP A 76 8.12 -5.43 10.32
C ASP A 76 7.34 -5.63 9.02
N TRP A 77 7.66 -6.66 8.24
CA TRP A 77 6.90 -7.04 7.04
C TRP A 77 5.49 -7.52 7.36
N VAL A 78 5.34 -8.37 8.38
CA VAL A 78 4.02 -8.88 8.81
C VAL A 78 3.14 -7.72 9.30
N MET A 79 3.68 -6.82 10.12
CA MET A 79 2.98 -5.60 10.54
C MET A 79 2.61 -4.74 9.32
N GLY A 80 3.56 -4.56 8.39
CA GLY A 80 3.37 -3.92 7.09
C GLY A 80 2.13 -4.41 6.36
N LEU A 81 2.06 -5.73 6.16
CA LEU A 81 0.98 -6.39 5.45
C LEU A 81 -0.37 -6.28 6.19
N ILE A 82 -0.39 -6.49 7.51
CA ILE A 82 -1.62 -6.40 8.31
C ILE A 82 -2.17 -4.97 8.26
N SER A 83 -1.32 -3.96 8.45
CA SER A 83 -1.73 -2.56 8.37
C SER A 83 -2.21 -2.18 6.97
N ALA A 84 -1.52 -2.62 5.92
CA ALA A 84 -1.98 -2.42 4.54
C ALA A 84 -3.37 -3.00 4.32
N LEU A 85 -3.59 -4.27 4.69
CA LEU A 85 -4.88 -4.94 4.55
C LEU A 85 -5.99 -4.21 5.33
N MET A 86 -5.70 -3.78 6.55
CA MET A 86 -6.66 -3.03 7.37
C MET A 86 -7.11 -1.75 6.69
N VAL A 87 -6.16 -0.92 6.21
CA VAL A 87 -6.50 0.34 5.53
C VAL A 87 -7.20 0.08 4.20
N PHE A 88 -6.76 -0.91 3.42
CA PHE A 88 -7.41 -1.30 2.18
C PHE A 88 -8.88 -1.70 2.40
N ILE A 89 -9.16 -2.53 3.40
CA ILE A 89 -10.52 -2.90 3.78
C ILE A 89 -11.33 -1.66 4.18
N SER A 90 -10.78 -0.76 4.98
CA SER A 90 -11.45 0.49 5.35
C SER A 90 -11.82 1.34 4.13
N VAL A 91 -10.89 1.50 3.18
CA VAL A 91 -11.12 2.26 1.94
C VAL A 91 -12.22 1.61 1.09
N GLU A 92 -12.19 0.29 0.92
CA GLU A 92 -13.21 -0.42 0.14
C GLU A 92 -14.60 -0.37 0.79
N ILE A 93 -14.70 -0.45 2.12
CA ILE A 93 -15.96 -0.26 2.85
C ILE A 93 -16.53 1.15 2.60
N VAL A 94 -15.69 2.19 2.73
CA VAL A 94 -16.11 3.59 2.49
C VAL A 94 -16.63 3.76 1.06
N LYS A 95 -15.93 3.18 0.08
CA LYS A 95 -16.35 3.23 -1.33
C LYS A 95 -17.68 2.52 -1.56
N GLU A 96 -17.89 1.35 -0.97
CA GLU A 96 -19.13 0.59 -1.12
C GLU A 96 -20.33 1.34 -0.50
N VAL A 97 -20.15 1.94 0.68
CA VAL A 97 -21.17 2.77 1.33
C VAL A 97 -21.48 4.02 0.50
N ALA A 98 -20.45 4.74 0.03
CA ALA A 98 -20.61 5.93 -0.80
C ALA A 98 -21.32 5.62 -2.13
N SER A 99 -20.98 4.50 -2.78
CA SER A 99 -21.64 4.06 -4.00
C SER A 99 -23.12 3.76 -3.77
N ARG A 100 -23.51 3.16 -2.63
CA ARG A 100 -24.91 2.88 -2.29
C ARG A 100 -25.72 4.16 -2.05
N ILE A 101 -25.16 5.13 -1.32
CA ILE A 101 -25.81 6.43 -1.07
C ILE A 101 -26.04 7.19 -2.37
N SER A 102 -25.04 7.20 -3.28
CA SER A 102 -25.19 7.86 -4.58
C SER A 102 -26.26 7.21 -5.47
N GLN A 103 -26.50 5.91 -5.36
CA GLN A 103 -27.61 5.26 -6.09
C GLN A 103 -28.97 5.63 -5.49
N HIS A 104 -29.06 5.78 -4.17
CA HIS A 104 -30.33 6.15 -3.52
C HIS A 104 -30.75 7.60 -3.80
N LYS A 105 -29.82 8.52 -4.04
CA LYS A 105 -30.11 9.94 -4.34
C LYS A 105 -30.56 10.20 -5.79
N ILE A 106 -30.51 9.20 -6.67
CA ILE A 106 -30.85 9.29 -8.10
C ILE A 106 -32.20 8.60 -8.41
N VAL A 107 -32.81 7.93 -7.43
CA VAL A 107 -34.17 7.36 -7.50
C VAL A 107 -35.11 8.26 -6.73
#